data_AF-A0A397GIJ3-F1
#
_entry.id   AF-A0A397GIJ3-F1
#
_cell.length_a   1.000
_cell.length_b   1.000
_cell.length_c   1.000
_cell.angle_alpha   90.00
_cell.angle_beta   90.00
_cell.angle_gamma   90.00
#
_symmetry.space_group_name_H-M   'P 1'
#
loop_
_entity.id
_entity.type
_entity.pdbx_description
1 polymer ?
#
loop_
_entity_poly.entity_id
_entity_poly.type
_entity_poly.pdbx_seq_one_letter_code
_entity_poly.pdbx_strand_id
1 'polypeptide(L)'
;MASASVIKQAAVPGLHTAPTLADLKQSSTLYNQLPSDEAQPPLLLNHSQEIRKILTRYNVQDKFGIHLIHGHFEIPSDQVMLGHYFESPAGCWTKPVPIEDVDTSNIHGHTFKLSLDGILVAYEYREGPPINVSEIDPSFFEDIFRYLLEHNLTDIFGLQALHHGPSSP
;
A
#
# COMPACT_ATOMS: atom_id res chain seq x y z
N MET A 1 17.15 -1.99 -26.41
CA MET A 1 16.90 -2.72 -25.17
C MET A 1 15.39 -2.70 -24.96
N ALA A 2 14.71 -3.83 -25.13
CA ALA A 2 13.26 -3.88 -24.98
C ALA A 2 12.91 -3.71 -23.50
N SER A 3 12.12 -2.68 -23.17
CA SER A 3 11.50 -2.53 -21.86
C SER A 3 10.56 -3.72 -21.67
N ALA A 4 10.91 -4.62 -20.76
CA ALA A 4 9.95 -5.58 -20.26
C ALA A 4 8.94 -4.81 -19.41
N SER A 5 7.64 -4.96 -19.70
CA SER A 5 6.58 -4.42 -18.84
C SER A 5 6.83 -4.91 -17.41
N VAL A 6 7.21 -3.99 -16.54
CA VAL A 6 7.50 -4.28 -15.12
C VAL A 6 6.20 -4.62 -14.38
N ILE A 7 5.07 -4.10 -14.88
CA ILE A 7 3.75 -4.38 -14.35
C ILE A 7 3.24 -5.71 -14.94
N LYS A 8 3.03 -6.70 -14.06
CA LYS A 8 2.33 -7.95 -14.40
C LYS A 8 0.86 -7.96 -14.00
N GLN A 9 0.42 -6.94 -13.26
CA GLN A 9 -0.92 -6.86 -12.70
C GLN A 9 -1.75 -5.79 -13.40
N ALA A 10 -2.82 -6.21 -14.08
CA ALA A 10 -3.73 -5.29 -14.77
C ALA A 10 -4.56 -4.42 -13.81
N ALA A 11 -4.87 -4.94 -12.61
CA ALA A 11 -5.61 -4.24 -11.57
C ALA A 11 -5.15 -4.70 -10.19
N VAL A 12 -4.90 -3.75 -9.29
CA VAL A 12 -4.46 -4.00 -7.91
C VAL A 12 -5.68 -4.10 -6.98
N PRO A 13 -5.89 -5.24 -6.29
CA PRO A 13 -6.91 -5.38 -5.25
C PRO A 13 -6.70 -4.38 -4.11
N GLY A 14 -7.78 -3.78 -3.61
CA GLY A 14 -7.75 -2.70 -2.64
C GLY A 14 -7.38 -1.32 -3.21
N LEU A 15 -7.09 -1.21 -4.51
CA LEU A 15 -6.81 0.08 -5.15
C LEU A 15 -7.68 0.32 -6.39
N HIS A 16 -7.65 -0.62 -7.33
CA HIS A 16 -8.45 -0.55 -8.57
C HIS A 16 -9.75 -1.33 -8.47
N THR A 17 -9.77 -2.36 -7.61
CA THR A 17 -10.90 -3.27 -7.41
C THR A 17 -11.02 -3.60 -5.92
N ALA A 18 -12.21 -4.01 -5.48
CA ALA A 18 -12.40 -4.52 -4.12
C ALA A 18 -11.51 -5.76 -3.87
N PRO A 19 -10.87 -5.88 -2.70
CA PRO A 19 -10.09 -7.08 -2.38
C PRO A 19 -11.00 -8.30 -2.25
N THR A 20 -10.46 -9.48 -2.56
CA THR A 20 -11.12 -10.77 -2.32
C THR A 20 -10.64 -11.39 -1.02
N LEU A 21 -11.32 -12.45 -0.55
CA LEU A 21 -10.84 -13.22 0.60
C LEU A 21 -9.44 -13.80 0.37
N ALA A 22 -9.07 -14.13 -0.87
CA ALA A 22 -7.73 -14.62 -1.20
C ALA A 22 -6.68 -13.51 -1.03
N ASP A 23 -7.01 -12.28 -1.39
CA ASP A 23 -6.14 -11.12 -1.20
C ASP A 23 -5.93 -10.81 0.29
N LEU A 24 -6.99 -10.96 1.10
CA LEU A 24 -6.88 -10.82 2.56
C LEU A 24 -6.00 -11.90 3.19
N LYS A 25 -6.10 -13.16 2.73
CA LYS A 25 -5.20 -14.24 3.17
C LYS A 25 -3.75 -13.97 2.81
N GLN A 26 -3.52 -13.48 1.59
CA GLN A 26 -2.18 -13.09 1.15
C GLN A 26 -1.64 -11.94 2.01
N SER A 27 -2.46 -10.94 2.30
CA SER A 27 -2.12 -9.83 3.20
C SER A 27 -1.77 -10.32 4.61
N SER A 28 -2.57 -11.22 5.19
CA SER A 28 -2.33 -11.81 6.51
C SER A 28 -0.96 -12.50 6.58
N THR A 29 -0.64 -13.30 5.57
CA THR A 29 0.65 -13.99 5.46
C THR A 29 1.81 -13.00 5.29
N LEU A 30 1.61 -11.98 4.46
CA LEU A 30 2.62 -10.97 4.16
C LEU A 30 2.98 -10.11 5.37
N TYR A 31 1.98 -9.73 6.19
CA TYR A 31 2.18 -8.83 7.32
C TYR A 31 3.18 -9.39 8.35
N ASN A 32 3.10 -10.69 8.66
CA ASN A 32 4.03 -11.33 9.60
C ASN A 32 5.44 -11.57 8.99
N GLN A 33 5.65 -11.25 7.71
CA GLN A 33 6.97 -11.29 7.07
C GLN A 33 7.63 -9.92 7.00
N LEU A 34 6.95 -8.87 7.46
CA LEU A 34 7.48 -7.51 7.45
C LEU A 34 8.59 -7.37 8.51
N PRO A 35 9.60 -6.52 8.27
CA PRO A 35 10.60 -6.23 9.29
C PRO A 35 9.96 -5.50 10.48
N SER A 36 10.54 -5.68 11.66
CA SER A 36 10.22 -4.85 12.83
C SER A 36 10.66 -3.40 12.62
N ASP A 37 10.00 -2.47 13.31
CA ASP A 37 10.39 -1.05 13.40
C ASP A 37 11.85 -0.86 13.83
N GLU A 38 12.37 -1.76 14.66
CA GLU A 38 13.75 -1.72 15.14
C GLU A 38 14.78 -2.08 14.04
N ALA A 39 14.34 -2.80 13.01
CA ALA A 39 15.17 -3.25 11.90
C ALA A 39 15.20 -2.28 10.71
N GLN A 40 14.65 -1.07 10.89
CA GLN A 40 14.59 -0.09 9.82
C GLN A 40 15.99 0.38 9.38
N PRO A 41 16.24 0.49 8.06
CA PRO A 41 17.52 0.95 7.57
C PRO A 41 17.75 2.43 7.92
N PRO A 42 19.01 2.89 7.93
CA PRO A 42 19.32 4.31 8.05
C PRO A 42 18.58 5.15 7.01
N LEU A 43 18.34 6.43 7.32
CA LEU A 43 17.67 7.38 6.43
C LEU A 43 18.24 7.36 4.99
N LEU A 44 17.45 6.87 4.05
CA LEU A 44 17.80 6.74 2.63
C LEU A 44 17.44 8.02 1.84
N LEU A 45 17.94 9.16 2.28
CA LEU A 45 17.51 10.50 1.81
C LEU A 45 17.53 10.66 0.28
N ASN A 46 18.53 10.07 -0.40
CA ASN A 46 18.65 10.12 -1.85
C ASN A 46 17.48 9.40 -2.55
N HIS A 47 17.07 8.22 -2.05
CA HIS A 47 15.96 7.46 -2.63
C HIS A 47 14.62 8.16 -2.38
N SER A 48 14.41 8.73 -1.19
CA SER A 48 13.20 9.50 -0.89
C SER A 48 13.04 10.71 -1.82
N GLN A 49 14.15 11.37 -2.20
CA GLN A 49 14.12 12.49 -3.15
C GLN A 49 13.76 12.04 -4.58
N GLU A 50 14.32 10.94 -5.06
CA GLU A 50 13.96 10.40 -6.39
C GLU A 50 12.51 9.93 -6.45
N ILE A 51 12.03 9.24 -5.41
CA ILE A 51 10.63 8.83 -5.35
C ILE A 51 9.71 10.06 -5.31
N ARG A 52 10.07 11.10 -4.55
CA ARG A 52 9.33 12.37 -4.56
C ARG A 52 9.25 12.97 -5.97
N LYS A 53 10.35 12.94 -6.75
CA LYS A 53 10.33 13.42 -8.15
C LYS A 53 9.36 12.62 -9.01
N ILE A 54 9.25 11.30 -8.81
CA ILE A 54 8.27 10.45 -9.51
C ILE A 54 6.85 10.88 -9.12
N LEU A 55 6.52 10.97 -7.82
CA LEU A 55 5.20 11.40 -7.35
C LEU A 55 4.79 12.77 -7.92
N THR A 56 5.71 13.74 -7.92
CA THR A 56 5.46 15.08 -8.45
C THR A 56 5.34 15.10 -9.98
N ARG A 57 6.11 14.30 -10.71
CA ARG A 57 6.02 14.20 -12.19
C ARG A 57 4.61 13.82 -12.64
N TYR A 58 3.97 12.91 -11.90
CA TYR A 58 2.63 12.42 -12.21
C TYR A 58 1.51 13.18 -11.48
N ASN A 59 1.86 14.20 -10.69
CA ASN A 59 0.92 15.00 -9.89
C ASN A 59 0.03 14.14 -8.97
N VAL A 60 0.63 13.18 -8.25
CA VAL A 60 -0.08 12.27 -7.34
C VAL A 60 0.32 12.41 -5.87
N GLN A 61 1.11 13.43 -5.52
CA GLN A 61 1.64 13.64 -4.17
C GLN A 61 0.57 13.89 -3.09
N ASP A 62 -0.66 14.20 -3.48
CA ASP A 62 -1.83 14.35 -2.62
C ASP A 62 -2.63 13.04 -2.46
N LYS A 63 -2.40 12.07 -3.35
CA LYS A 63 -3.07 10.76 -3.36
C LYS A 63 -2.16 9.63 -2.87
N PHE A 64 -0.86 9.76 -3.06
CA PHE A 64 0.13 8.75 -2.71
C PHE A 64 1.34 9.30 -1.98
N GLY A 65 1.81 8.53 -1.01
CA GLY A 65 3.08 8.69 -0.33
C GLY A 65 3.91 7.41 -0.36
N ILE A 66 5.09 7.47 0.27
CA ILE A 66 5.88 6.28 0.57
C ILE A 66 5.81 5.96 2.06
N HIS A 67 5.80 4.67 2.35
CA HIS A 67 5.85 4.14 3.70
C HIS A 67 7.11 3.30 3.86
N LEU A 68 7.84 3.48 4.96
CA LEU A 68 8.87 2.53 5.34
C LEU A 68 8.20 1.24 5.76
N ILE A 69 8.39 0.15 5.02
CA ILE A 69 7.68 -1.11 5.29
C ILE A 69 8.12 -1.64 6.65
N HIS A 70 7.14 -1.90 7.52
CA HIS A 70 7.34 -2.54 8.81
C HIS A 70 6.03 -3.15 9.33
N GLY A 71 6.16 -4.06 10.29
CA GLY A 71 5.07 -4.55 11.13
C GLY A 71 5.36 -4.26 12.60
N HIS A 72 4.32 -3.89 13.36
CA HIS A 72 4.47 -3.52 14.77
C HIS A 72 4.47 -4.73 15.72
N PHE A 73 3.85 -5.83 15.30
CA PHE A 73 3.68 -7.06 16.08
C PHE A 73 3.23 -8.20 15.14
N GLU A 74 3.26 -9.45 15.59
CA GLU A 74 2.67 -10.56 14.86
C GLU A 74 1.14 -10.58 15.04
N ILE A 75 0.41 -10.85 13.95
CA ILE A 75 -1.05 -11.04 13.98
C ILE A 75 -1.40 -12.53 13.85
N PRO A 76 -2.53 -12.97 14.43
CA PRO A 76 -3.02 -14.33 14.20
C PRO A 76 -3.24 -14.60 12.70
N SER A 77 -3.08 -15.86 12.31
CA SER A 77 -3.42 -16.29 10.95
C SER A 77 -4.88 -15.96 10.61
N ASP A 78 -5.14 -15.70 9.33
CA ASP A 78 -6.47 -15.32 8.82
C ASP A 78 -7.01 -14.04 9.48
N GLN A 79 -6.12 -13.13 9.90
CA GLN A 79 -6.46 -11.75 10.26
C GLN A 79 -5.70 -10.75 9.40
N VAL A 80 -6.31 -9.59 9.18
CA VAL A 80 -5.69 -8.45 8.48
C VAL A 80 -5.71 -7.21 9.37
N MET A 81 -4.74 -6.33 9.17
CA MET A 81 -4.73 -5.01 9.79
C MET A 81 -5.76 -4.11 9.11
N LEU A 82 -6.83 -3.76 9.81
CA LEU A 82 -7.91 -2.90 9.32
C LEU A 82 -8.02 -1.65 10.18
N GLY A 83 -7.92 -0.50 9.52
CA GLY A 83 -8.09 0.82 10.11
C GLY A 83 -9.51 1.34 10.04
N HIS A 84 -10.07 1.66 11.20
CA HIS A 84 -11.35 2.34 11.35
C HIS A 84 -11.13 3.83 11.65
N TYR A 85 -11.75 4.71 10.85
CA TYR A 85 -11.69 6.16 11.08
C TYR A 85 -12.69 6.59 12.14
N PHE A 86 -12.31 7.55 12.98
CA PHE A 86 -13.18 8.18 13.97
C PHE A 86 -12.98 9.69 13.97
N GLU A 87 -14.07 10.44 14.16
CA GLU A 87 -14.08 11.91 13.98
C GLU A 87 -13.65 12.71 15.22
N SER A 88 -13.75 12.13 16.42
CA SER A 88 -13.54 12.87 17.67
C SER A 88 -12.76 12.06 18.72
N PRO A 89 -11.45 12.32 18.90
CA PRO A 89 -10.61 13.18 18.06
C PRO A 89 -10.44 12.58 16.66
N ALA A 90 -10.22 13.41 15.64
CA ALA A 90 -10.01 12.89 14.29
C ALA A 90 -8.78 11.96 14.25
N GLY A 91 -9.00 10.71 13.84
CA GLY A 91 -7.94 9.71 13.86
C GLY A 91 -8.35 8.42 13.17
N CYS A 92 -7.41 7.49 13.08
CA CYS A 92 -7.67 6.16 12.57
C CYS A 92 -7.06 5.12 13.50
N TRP A 93 -7.85 4.13 13.88
CA TRP A 93 -7.44 3.06 14.76
C TRP A 93 -7.31 1.78 13.95
N THR A 94 -6.08 1.29 13.79
CA THR A 94 -5.81 0.02 13.09
C THR A 94 -5.75 -1.12 14.09
N LYS A 95 -6.46 -2.21 13.81
CA LYS A 95 -6.39 -3.45 14.60
C LYS A 95 -6.43 -4.69 13.69
N PRO A 96 -5.95 -5.84 14.18
CA PRO A 96 -6.23 -7.12 13.54
C PRO A 96 -7.73 -7.42 13.53
N VAL A 97 -8.25 -7.89 12.41
CA VAL A 97 -9.64 -8.31 12.23
C VAL A 97 -9.66 -9.64 11.46
N PRO A 98 -10.44 -10.65 11.89
CA PRO A 98 -10.64 -11.88 11.13
C PRO A 98 -11.13 -11.60 9.71
N ILE A 99 -10.53 -12.24 8.72
CA ILE A 99 -10.83 -11.98 7.30
C ILE A 99 -12.29 -12.30 6.93
N GLU A 100 -12.95 -13.22 7.66
CA GLU A 100 -14.36 -13.54 7.51
C GLU A 100 -15.30 -12.44 8.00
N ASP A 101 -14.83 -11.57 8.89
CA ASP A 101 -15.60 -10.46 9.45
C ASP A 101 -15.42 -9.16 8.63
N VAL A 102 -14.54 -9.17 7.63
CA VAL A 102 -14.24 -8.00 6.79
C VAL A 102 -15.26 -7.88 5.66
N ASP A 103 -15.97 -6.76 5.60
CA ASP A 103 -16.75 -6.37 4.43
C ASP A 103 -15.82 -5.90 3.32
N THR A 104 -15.46 -6.81 2.42
CA THR A 104 -14.56 -6.53 1.30
C THR A 104 -15.10 -5.49 0.31
N SER A 105 -16.40 -5.21 0.32
CA SER A 105 -16.99 -4.18 -0.53
C SER A 105 -16.79 -2.75 0.00
N ASN A 106 -16.40 -2.62 1.27
CA ASN A 106 -16.25 -1.33 1.97
C ASN A 106 -14.86 -1.16 2.61
N ILE A 107 -13.82 -1.71 1.98
CA ILE A 107 -12.44 -1.46 2.37
C ILE A 107 -11.56 -1.18 1.16
N HIS A 108 -10.42 -0.54 1.42
CA HIS A 108 -9.37 -0.33 0.45
C HIS A 108 -7.99 -0.54 1.09
N GLY A 109 -6.99 -0.84 0.26
CA GLY A 109 -5.61 -0.94 0.71
C GLY A 109 -5.07 0.43 1.08
N HIS A 110 -4.40 0.51 2.21
CA HIS A 110 -3.80 1.75 2.72
C HIS A 110 -2.30 1.77 2.47
N THR A 111 -1.62 0.67 2.77
CA THR A 111 -0.20 0.48 2.53
C THR A 111 0.02 -0.78 1.72
N PHE A 112 0.90 -0.68 0.75
CA PHE A 112 1.16 -1.72 -0.24
C PHE A 112 2.65 -2.01 -0.33
N LYS A 113 2.99 -3.29 -0.46
CA LYS A 113 4.33 -3.77 -0.75
C LYS A 113 4.38 -4.30 -2.17
N LEU A 114 5.43 -3.92 -2.90
CA LEU A 114 5.71 -4.47 -4.23
C LEU A 114 6.49 -5.77 -4.07
N SER A 115 6.02 -6.87 -4.66
CA SER A 115 6.79 -8.11 -4.74
C SER A 115 7.86 -8.03 -5.83
N LEU A 116 8.89 -8.88 -5.74
CA LEU A 116 9.92 -9.01 -6.78
C LEU A 116 9.35 -9.42 -8.16
N ASP A 117 8.16 -10.03 -8.16
CA ASP A 117 7.45 -10.39 -9.39
C ASP A 117 6.68 -9.23 -10.03
N GLY A 118 6.72 -8.03 -9.43
CA GLY A 118 6.01 -6.85 -9.94
C GLY A 118 4.51 -6.84 -9.59
N ILE A 119 4.13 -7.50 -8.49
CA ILE A 119 2.75 -7.55 -7.99
C ILE A 119 2.64 -6.66 -6.75
N LEU A 120 1.66 -5.75 -6.74
CA LEU A 120 1.43 -4.87 -5.62
C LEU A 120 0.40 -5.50 -4.67
N VAL A 121 0.75 -5.65 -3.40
CA VAL A 121 -0.09 -6.34 -2.40
C VAL A 121 -0.31 -5.41 -1.22
N ALA A 122 -1.58 -5.15 -0.88
CA ALA A 122 -1.93 -4.43 0.33
C ALA A 122 -1.58 -5.29 1.57
N TYR A 123 -0.98 -4.68 2.59
CA TYR A 123 -0.71 -5.36 3.86
C TYR A 123 -1.39 -4.67 5.05
N GLU A 124 -1.91 -3.45 4.87
CA GLU A 124 -2.90 -2.84 5.75
C GLU A 124 -4.04 -2.25 4.93
N TYR A 125 -5.24 -2.28 5.49
CA TYR A 125 -6.46 -1.77 4.90
C TYR A 125 -7.07 -0.66 5.74
N ARG A 126 -7.94 0.14 5.12
CA ARG A 126 -8.82 1.11 5.78
C ARG A 126 -10.25 0.88 5.32
N GLU A 127 -11.20 1.20 6.19
CA GLU A 127 -12.61 1.24 5.81
C GLU A 127 -12.90 2.39 4.83
N GLY A 128 -13.94 2.20 4.02
CA GLY A 128 -14.43 3.17 3.06
C GLY A 128 -13.93 2.91 1.63
N PRO A 129 -14.37 3.76 0.68
CA PRO A 129 -14.04 3.60 -0.73
C PRO A 129 -12.55 3.86 -0.99
N PRO A 130 -11.96 3.23 -2.03
CA PRO A 130 -10.59 3.53 -2.44
C PRO A 130 -10.47 4.95 -2.97
N ILE A 131 -9.24 5.48 -2.95
CA ILE A 131 -8.92 6.73 -3.63
C ILE A 131 -9.22 6.62 -5.14
N ASN A 132 -9.69 7.71 -5.75
CA ASN A 132 -9.94 7.71 -7.19
C ASN A 132 -8.62 7.76 -7.97
N VAL A 133 -8.29 6.63 -8.60
CA VAL A 133 -7.10 6.45 -9.45
C VAL A 133 -7.38 6.54 -10.96
N SER A 134 -8.63 6.76 -11.38
CA SER A 134 -9.01 6.77 -12.81
C SER A 134 -8.35 7.88 -13.63
N GLU A 135 -7.97 8.98 -12.97
CA GLU A 135 -7.31 10.15 -13.59
C GLU A 135 -5.79 10.06 -13.52
N ILE A 136 -5.24 9.01 -12.90
CA ILE A 136 -3.80 8.84 -12.76
C ILE A 136 -3.26 8.17 -14.02
N ASP A 137 -2.23 8.76 -14.63
CA ASP A 137 -1.50 8.17 -15.73
C ASP A 137 -0.96 6.79 -15.29
N PRO A 138 -1.34 5.67 -15.93
CA PRO A 138 -0.88 4.33 -15.56
C PRO A 138 0.65 4.20 -15.54
N SER A 139 1.36 5.03 -16.32
CA SER A 139 2.83 5.08 -16.33
C SER A 139 3.43 5.44 -14.97
N PHE A 140 2.64 6.08 -14.08
CA PHE A 140 3.03 6.33 -12.69
C PHE A 140 3.44 5.04 -11.98
N PHE A 141 2.58 4.02 -12.03
CA PHE A 141 2.84 2.74 -11.38
C PHE A 141 4.03 2.03 -12.00
N GLU A 142 4.23 2.19 -13.31
CA GLU A 142 5.37 1.58 -14.00
C GLU A 142 6.69 2.20 -13.55
N ASP A 143 6.75 3.54 -13.54
CA ASP A 143 7.96 4.27 -13.15
C ASP A 143 8.31 4.03 -11.68
N ILE A 144 7.33 4.03 -10.77
CA ILE A 144 7.61 3.76 -9.35
C ILE A 144 8.00 2.30 -9.11
N PHE A 145 7.36 1.33 -9.77
CA PHE A 145 7.71 -0.09 -9.60
C PHE A 145 9.09 -0.38 -10.18
N ARG A 146 9.38 0.15 -11.37
CA ARG A 146 10.70 0.03 -11.99
C ARG A 146 11.78 0.61 -11.07
N TYR A 147 11.55 1.80 -10.52
CA TYR A 147 12.49 2.41 -9.58
C TYR A 147 12.72 1.54 -8.34
N LEU A 148 11.66 1.04 -7.71
CA LEU A 148 11.81 0.21 -6.51
C LEU A 148 12.55 -1.11 -6.80
N LEU A 149 12.30 -1.74 -7.95
CA LEU A 149 12.94 -3.00 -8.34
C LEU A 149 14.41 -2.80 -8.73
N GLU A 150 14.72 -1.81 -9.59
CA GLU A 150 16.09 -1.57 -10.07
C GLU A 150 17.05 -1.15 -8.94
N HIS A 151 16.51 -0.57 -7.86
CA HIS A 151 17.28 -0.12 -6.71
C HIS A 151 17.21 -1.06 -5.49
N ASN A 152 16.59 -2.24 -5.61
CA ASN A 152 16.42 -3.21 -4.51
C ASN A 152 15.72 -2.61 -3.27
N LEU A 153 14.67 -1.81 -3.48
CA LEU A 153 13.97 -1.08 -2.44
C LEU A 153 12.61 -1.69 -2.05
N THR A 154 12.22 -2.81 -2.66
CA THR A 154 10.89 -3.44 -2.48
C THR A 154 10.60 -3.93 -1.07
N ASP A 155 11.64 -4.21 -0.28
CA ASP A 155 11.51 -4.57 1.14
C ASP A 155 11.66 -3.38 2.09
N ILE A 156 11.93 -2.19 1.55
CA ILE A 156 12.18 -0.97 2.33
C ILE A 156 11.03 0.02 2.16
N PHE A 157 10.62 0.30 0.91
CA PHE A 157 9.58 1.28 0.62
C PHE A 157 8.32 0.60 0.06
N GLY A 158 7.20 0.92 0.70
CA GLY A 158 5.86 0.62 0.25
C GLY A 158 5.19 1.87 -0.32
N LEU A 159 4.16 1.66 -1.12
CA LEU A 159 3.28 2.72 -1.59
C LEU A 159 2.16 2.91 -0.57
N GLN A 160 1.85 4.14 -0.20
CA GLN A 160 0.76 4.46 0.72
C GLN A 160 -0.31 5.27 0.01
N ALA A 161 -1.57 4.83 0.07
CA ALA A 161 -2.71 5.62 -0.33
C ALA A 161 -3.03 6.66 0.76
N LEU A 162 -2.97 7.94 0.38
CA LEU A 162 -3.27 9.07 1.25
C LEU A 162 -4.79 9.33 1.18
N HIS A 163 -5.54 8.70 2.07
CA HIS A 163 -6.92 9.08 2.32
C HIS A 163 -6.99 9.76 3.68
N HIS A 164 -7.30 11.06 3.69
CA HIS A 164 -7.87 11.69 4.86
C HIS A 164 -9.30 11.19 4.98
N GLY A 165 -9.79 10.91 6.19
CA GLY A 165 -11.12 10.32 6.44
C GLY A 165 -12.28 11.02 5.70
N PRO A 166 -13.52 10.50 5.80
CA PRO A 166 -14.63 10.86 4.93
C PRO A 166 -14.62 12.35 4.61
N SER A 167 -14.69 12.65 3.31
CA SER A 167 -14.78 14.01 2.81
C SER A 167 -15.83 14.72 3.66
N SER A 168 -15.41 15.69 4.47
CA SER A 168 -16.38 16.55 5.14
C SER A 168 -17.28 17.14 4.04
N PRO A 169 -18.61 17.16 4.25
CA PRO A 169 -19.57 17.58 3.23
C PRO A 169 -19.29 18.98 2.69
#